data_AF-A0A6M5I5R2-F1
#
_entry.id   AF-A0A6M5I5R2-F1
#
_cell.length_a   1.000
_cell.length_b   1.000
_cell.length_c   1.000
_cell.angle_alpha   90.00
_cell.angle_beta   90.00
_cell.angle_gamma   90.00
#
_symmetry.space_group_name_H-M   'P 1'
#
loop_
_entity.id
_entity.type
_entity.pdbx_description
1 polymer ?
#
loop_
_entity_poly.entity_id
_entity_poly.type
_entity_poly.pdbx_seq_one_letter_code
_entity_poly.pdbx_strand_id
1 'polypeptide(L)' 'MKNPKKLKRRHKIFLSKLGCNPDEFLIVTEDAESYTFYNRVTNVVWDPMRR' A
#
# COMPACT_ATOMS: atom_id res chain seq x y z
N MET A 1 -10.72 -3.57 11.42
CA MET A 1 -9.75 -3.43 10.29
C MET A 1 -8.68 -4.49 10.48
N LYS A 2 -8.29 -5.24 9.43
CA LYS A 2 -7.08 -6.09 9.54
C LYS A 2 -5.90 -5.16 9.83
N ASN A 3 -5.09 -5.47 10.84
CA ASN A 3 -3.97 -4.62 11.25
C ASN A 3 -3.00 -4.44 10.07
N PRO A 4 -2.74 -3.19 9.63
CA PRO A 4 -1.83 -2.93 8.54
C PRO A 4 -0.43 -3.46 8.88
N LYS A 5 0.18 -4.20 7.95
CA LYS A 5 1.50 -4.82 8.11
C LYS A 5 2.59 -3.97 7.45
N LYS A 6 3.84 -4.22 7.83
CA LYS A 6 5.01 -3.62 7.16
C LYS A 6 5.05 -4.03 5.68
N LEU A 7 5.51 -3.11 4.84
CA LEU A 7 5.70 -3.38 3.41
C LEU A 7 6.83 -4.37 3.16
N LYS A 8 6.62 -5.28 2.20
CA LYS A 8 7.67 -6.12 1.61
C LYS A 8 8.36 -5.35 0.49
N ARG A 9 9.53 -5.83 0.05
CA ARG A 9 10.30 -5.21 -1.05
C ARG A 9 9.47 -4.99 -2.32
N ARG A 10 8.64 -5.97 -2.71
CA ARG A 10 7.74 -5.86 -3.87
C ARG A 10 6.73 -4.71 -3.76
N HIS A 11 6.16 -4.50 -2.56
CA HIS A 11 5.24 -3.39 -2.31
C HIS A 11 5.93 -2.04 -2.43
N LYS A 12 7.16 -1.94 -1.89
CA LYS A 12 7.96 -0.72 -2.01
C LYS A 12 8.26 -0.37 -3.47
N ILE A 13 8.68 -1.36 -4.27
CA ILE A 13 8.93 -1.20 -5.70
C ILE A 13 7.64 -0.75 -6.43
N PHE A 14 6.51 -1.36 -6.11
CA PHE A 14 5.22 -1.00 -6.70
C PHE A 14 4.83 0.46 -6.40
N LEU A 15 4.91 0.88 -5.14
CA LEU A 15 4.64 2.26 -4.73
C LEU A 15 5.62 3.26 -5.37
N SER A 16 6.91 2.95 -5.42
CA SER A 16 7.89 3.80 -6.08
C SER A 16 7.62 3.95 -7.59
N LYS A 17 7.15 2.89 -8.27
CA LYS A 17 6.75 2.96 -9.68
C LYS A 17 5.53 3.87 -9.91
N LEU A 18 4.68 4.04 -8.91
CA LEU A 18 3.54 4.97 -8.92
C LEU A 18 3.94 6.40 -8.49
N GLY A 19 5.21 6.66 -8.18
CA GLY A 19 5.68 7.94 -7.67
C GLY A 19 5.36 8.19 -6.19
N CYS A 20 4.91 7.17 -5.46
CA CYS A 20 4.62 7.26 -4.04
C CYS A 20 5.88 6.97 -3.21
N ASN A 21 5.99 7.61 -2.04
CA ASN A 21 7.01 7.31 -1.04
C ASN A 21 6.61 6.07 -0.21
N PRO A 22 7.28 4.92 -0.33
CA PRO A 22 6.83 3.70 0.35
C PRO A 22 6.85 3.77 1.88
N ASP A 23 7.66 4.63 2.48
CA ASP A 23 7.78 4.70 3.94
C ASP A 23 6.56 5.36 4.61
N GLU A 24 5.71 6.01 3.81
CA GLU A 24 4.42 6.58 4.23
C GLU A 24 3.29 5.54 4.27
N PHE A 25 3.51 4.34 3.72
CA PHE A 25 2.45 3.36 3.53
C PHE A 25 2.66 2.08 4.36
N LEU A 26 1.53 1.43 4.66
CA LEU A 26 1.45 0.05 5.11
C LEU A 26 0.62 -0.78 4.16
N ILE A 27 0.78 -2.11 4.22
CA ILE A 27 -0.07 -3.02 3.46
C ILE A 27 -1.25 -3.46 4.34
N VAL A 28 -2.47 -3.26 3.87
CA VAL A 28 -3.70 -3.72 4.53
C VAL A 28 -4.02 -5.13 4.05
N THR A 29 -4.09 -5.30 2.73
CA THR A 29 -4.37 -6.57 2.05
C THR A 29 -3.50 -6.70 0.82
N GLU A 30 -3.10 -7.94 0.56
CA GLU A 30 -2.32 -8.35 -0.59
C GLU A 30 -3.01 -9.61 -1.12
N ASP A 31 -3.61 -9.49 -2.30
CA ASP A 31 -4.24 -10.58 -3.03
C ASP A 31 -3.47 -10.82 -4.34
N ALA A 32 -3.83 -11.86 -5.10
CA ALA A 32 -3.11 -12.23 -6.33
C ALA A 32 -3.14 -11.12 -7.41
N GLU A 33 -4.16 -10.25 -7.38
CA GLU A 33 -4.42 -9.26 -8.42
C GLU A 33 -4.30 -7.80 -7.93
N SER A 34 -4.30 -7.56 -6.61
CA SER A 34 -4.40 -6.22 -6.06
C SER A 34 -3.69 -6.04 -4.72
N TYR A 35 -3.27 -4.81 -4.47
CA TYR A 35 -2.76 -4.36 -3.17
C TYR A 35 -3.66 -3.26 -2.63
N THR A 36 -4.00 -3.34 -1.34
CA THR A 36 -4.60 -2.22 -0.63
C THR A 36 -3.60 -1.68 0.38
N PHE A 37 -3.30 -0.40 0.28
CA PHE A 37 -2.36 0.29 1.14
C PHE A 37 -3.07 1.19 2.14
N TYR A 38 -2.45 1.40 3.30
CA TYR A 38 -2.85 2.43 4.24
C TYR A 38 -1.78 3.51 4.25
N ASN A 39 -2.14 4.74 3.86
CA ASN A 39 -1.26 5.89 3.97
C ASN A 39 -1.33 6.43 5.41
N ARG A 40 -0.20 6.43 6.11
CA ARG A 40 -0.10 6.89 7.49
C ARG A 40 -0.09 8.42 7.63
N VAL A 41 0.29 9.13 6.57
CA VAL A 41 0.32 10.60 6.53
C VAL A 41 -1.09 11.15 6.38
N THR A 42 -1.87 10.59 5.43
CA THR A 42 -3.25 11.03 5.17
C THR A 42 -4.30 10.25 5.96
N ASN A 43 -3.93 9.15 6.62
CA ASN A 43 -4.82 8.19 7.29
C ASN A 43 -5.89 7.58 6.35
N VAL A 44 -5.60 7.51 5.05
CA VAL A 44 -6.52 6.97 4.03
C VAL A 44 -6.10 5.56 3.63
N VAL A 45 -7.09 4.67 3.51
CA VAL A 45 -6.92 3.37 2.84
C VAL A 45 -7.06 3.60 1.34
N TRP A 46 -6.03 3.23 0.58
CA TRP A 46 -5.91 3.47 -0.84
C TRP A 46 -5.70 2.16 -1.60
N ASP A 47 -6.54 1.93 -2.61
CA ASP A 47 -6.42 0.84 -3.55
C ASP A 47 -6.12 1.40 -4.96
N PRO A 48 -4.88 1.32 -5.44
CA PRO A 48 -4.52 1.82 -6.77
C PRO A 48 -5.19 1.09 -7.93
N MET A 49 -5.75 -0.11 -7.71
CA MET A 49 -6.31 -0.95 -8.76
C MET A 49 -7.83 -0.82 -8.90
N ARG A 50 -8.51 -0.30 -7.86
CA ARG A 50 -9.94 0.03 -7.91
C ARG A 50 -10.13 1.51 -8.22
N ARG A 51 -10.36 1.82 -9.50
CA ARG A 51 -10.86 3.14 -9.94
C ARG A 51 -12.34 3.31 -9.61
#